data_AF-A0A453MEK5-F1
#
_entry.id   AF-A0A453MEK5-F1
#
_cell.length_a   1.000
_cell.length_b   1.000
_cell.length_c   1.000
_cell.angle_alpha   90.00
_cell.angle_beta   90.00
_cell.angle_gamma   90.00
#
_symmetry.space_group_name_H-M   'P 1'
#
loop_
_entity.id
_entity.type
_entity.pdbx_description
1 polymer ?
#
loop_
_entity_poly.entity_id
_entity_poly.type
_entity_poly.pdbx_seq_one_letter_code
_entity_poly.pdbx_strand_id
1 'polypeptide(L)'
;RGGAGRGGTRRAGPSVQCDVDVVSWRERRVFASVAVAADVDTVWRIITDYERLADFVPNLVHSGRIPCPHEGRIWLEQRGLQQALYWHIEARVVLDLREVPDAVRAVFSSP
;
A
#
# COMPACT_ATOMS: atom_id res chain seq x y z
N ARG A 1 24.28 -42.21 -17.86
CA ARG A 1 23.43 -42.27 -16.64
C ARG A 1 22.97 -40.83 -16.36
N GLY A 2 21.92 -40.38 -17.03
CA GLY A 2 21.40 -39.01 -16.92
C GLY A 2 20.40 -38.94 -15.76
N GLY A 3 20.76 -38.22 -14.70
CA GLY A 3 19.88 -37.97 -13.57
C GLY A 3 19.05 -36.72 -13.82
N ALA A 4 17.76 -36.90 -14.06
CA ALA A 4 16.77 -35.85 -14.15
C ALA A 4 16.73 -35.04 -12.84
N GLY A 5 17.21 -33.80 -12.89
CA GLY A 5 16.98 -32.81 -11.85
C GLY A 5 15.51 -32.44 -11.84
N ARG A 6 14.78 -32.95 -10.83
CA ARG A 6 13.38 -32.64 -10.55
C ARG A 6 13.17 -31.13 -10.60
N GLY A 7 12.38 -30.68 -11.58
CA GLY A 7 11.81 -29.34 -11.59
C GLY A 7 10.94 -29.19 -10.35
N GLY A 8 11.46 -28.47 -9.36
CA GLY A 8 10.65 -27.95 -8.28
C GLY A 8 9.68 -26.96 -8.89
N THR A 9 8.41 -27.34 -8.99
CA THR A 9 7.32 -26.39 -9.20
C THR A 9 7.35 -25.43 -8.02
N ARG A 10 8.03 -24.28 -8.19
CA ARG A 10 7.72 -23.11 -7.38
C ARG A 10 6.22 -22.91 -7.56
N ARG A 11 5.44 -23.10 -6.50
CA ARG A 11 4.07 -22.59 -6.49
C ARG A 11 4.20 -21.12 -6.83
N ALA A 12 3.74 -20.74 -8.02
CA ALA A 12 3.64 -19.36 -8.41
C ALA A 12 2.65 -18.74 -7.42
N GLY A 13 3.17 -18.03 -6.42
CA GLY A 13 2.34 -17.14 -5.63
C GLY A 13 1.72 -16.08 -6.54
N PRO A 14 0.73 -15.32 -6.05
CA PRO A 14 0.16 -14.23 -6.83
C PRO A 14 1.28 -13.31 -7.33
N SER A 15 1.42 -13.21 -8.65
CA SER A 15 2.37 -12.28 -9.25
C SER A 15 1.82 -10.87 -9.10
N VAL A 16 2.61 -9.96 -8.53
CA VAL A 16 2.28 -8.53 -8.51
C VAL A 16 2.63 -7.97 -9.89
N GLN A 17 1.66 -7.41 -10.59
CA GLN A 17 1.90 -6.63 -11.79
C GLN A 17 2.25 -5.20 -11.36
N CYS A 18 3.38 -4.69 -11.83
CA CYS A 18 3.82 -3.32 -11.60
C CYS A 18 4.17 -2.68 -12.94
N ASP A 19 3.67 -1.49 -13.17
CA ASP A 19 3.98 -0.67 -14.34
C ASP A 19 4.33 0.75 -13.90
N VAL A 20 5.28 1.38 -14.59
CA VAL A 20 5.79 2.71 -14.23
C VAL A 20 5.88 3.58 -15.48
N ASP A 21 5.00 4.57 -15.55
CA ASP A 21 5.01 5.59 -16.59
C ASP A 21 5.96 6.73 -16.21
N VAL A 22 6.83 7.12 -17.15
CA VAL A 22 7.61 8.35 -17.07
C VAL A 22 6.75 9.51 -17.60
N VAL A 23 6.17 10.29 -16.68
CA VAL A 23 5.29 11.42 -17.05
C VAL A 23 6.10 12.65 -17.43
N SER A 24 7.14 12.99 -16.67
CA SER A 24 8.04 14.11 -16.96
C SER A 24 9.42 13.90 -16.33
N TRP A 25 10.34 14.89 -16.38
CA TRP A 25 11.70 14.75 -15.83
C TRP A 25 11.73 14.29 -14.35
N ARG A 26 10.77 14.72 -13.52
CA ARG A 26 10.71 14.38 -12.08
C ARG A 26 9.35 13.84 -11.61
N GLU A 27 8.47 13.51 -12.54
CA GLU A 27 7.18 12.91 -12.24
C GLU A 27 7.10 11.50 -12.80
N ARG A 28 6.69 10.55 -11.97
CA ARG A 28 6.45 9.16 -12.35
C ARG A 28 5.05 8.79 -11.90
N ARG A 29 4.39 7.94 -12.68
CA ARG A 29 3.12 7.33 -12.29
C ARG A 29 3.34 5.83 -12.15
N VAL A 30 2.96 5.28 -11.00
CA VAL A 30 3.14 3.87 -10.69
C VAL A 30 1.76 3.23 -10.63
N PHE A 31 1.58 2.15 -11.39
CA PHE A 31 0.42 1.28 -11.30
C PHE A 31 0.86 -0.06 -10.75
N ALA A 32 0.13 -0.58 -9.77
CA ALA A 32 0.36 -1.92 -9.26
C ALA A 32 -0.98 -2.64 -9.07
N SER A 33 -1.03 -3.92 -9.42
CA SER A 33 -2.20 -4.78 -9.20
C SER A 33 -1.77 -6.17 -8.75
N VAL A 34 -2.57 -6.76 -7.87
CA VAL A 34 -2.36 -8.11 -7.34
C VAL A 34 -3.70 -8.75 -6.99
N ALA A 35 -3.83 -10.04 -7.29
CA ALA A 35 -4.97 -10.82 -6.84
C ALA A 35 -4.78 -11.20 -5.37
N VAL A 36 -5.74 -10.85 -4.52
CA VAL A 36 -5.75 -11.19 -3.09
C VAL A 36 -6.83 -12.23 -2.84
N ALA A 37 -6.46 -13.35 -2.21
CA ALA A 37 -7.39 -14.42 -1.84
C ALA A 37 -8.13 -14.07 -0.52
N ALA A 38 -8.85 -12.95 -0.52
CA ALA A 38 -9.68 -12.48 0.59
C ALA A 38 -10.88 -11.71 0.05
N ASP A 39 -11.95 -11.63 0.84
CA ASP A 39 -13.09 -10.78 0.51
C ASP A 39 -12.75 -9.30 0.62
N VAL A 40 -13.55 -8.46 -0.04
CA VAL A 40 -13.34 -7.00 -0.11
C VAL A 40 -13.36 -6.36 1.27
N ASP A 41 -14.18 -6.84 2.21
CA ASP A 41 -14.31 -6.26 3.54
C ASP A 41 -13.06 -6.56 4.39
N THR A 42 -12.52 -7.76 4.27
CA THR A 42 -11.24 -8.13 4.89
C THR A 42 -10.10 -7.28 4.35
N VAL A 43 -10.02 -7.10 3.02
CA VAL A 43 -8.98 -6.24 2.41
C VAL A 43 -9.14 -4.80 2.89
N TRP A 44 -10.37 -4.27 2.85
CA TRP A 44 -10.69 -2.92 3.32
C TRP A 44 -10.21 -2.69 4.75
N ARG A 45 -10.59 -3.58 5.68
CA ARG A 45 -10.20 -3.50 7.09
C ARG A 45 -8.68 -3.44 7.27
N ILE A 46 -7.93 -4.22 6.47
CA ILE A 46 -6.47 -4.25 6.53
C ILE A 46 -5.87 -2.93 6.03
N ILE A 47 -6.35 -2.40 4.90
CA ILE A 47 -5.79 -1.15 4.32
C ILE A 47 -6.20 0.10 5.11
N THR A 48 -7.30 0.05 5.88
CA THR A 48 -7.73 1.13 6.78
C THR A 48 -7.19 1.00 8.20
N ASP A 49 -6.45 -0.06 8.51
CA ASP A 49 -5.70 -0.24 9.77
C ASP A 49 -4.45 0.65 9.75
N TYR A 50 -4.68 1.96 9.77
CA TYR A 50 -3.64 2.96 9.57
C TYR A 50 -2.54 2.92 10.65
N GLU A 51 -2.89 2.53 11.88
CA GLU A 51 -1.94 2.43 13.01
C GLU A 51 -0.84 1.40 12.75
N ARG A 52 -1.19 0.32 12.05
CA ARG A 52 -0.26 -0.77 11.72
C ARG A 52 0.42 -0.61 10.37
N LEU A 53 0.11 0.46 9.64
CA LEU A 53 0.67 0.68 8.30
C LEU A 53 2.21 0.81 8.34
N ALA A 54 2.76 1.38 9.41
CA ALA A 54 4.20 1.52 9.63
C ALA A 54 4.94 0.17 9.75
N ASP A 55 4.24 -0.93 10.10
CA ASP A 55 4.83 -2.27 10.16
C ASP A 55 5.17 -2.83 8.76
N PHE A 56 4.53 -2.29 7.71
CA PHE A 56 4.58 -2.85 6.36
C PHE A 56 5.18 -1.89 5.33
N VAL A 57 4.97 -0.58 5.46
CA VAL A 57 5.39 0.41 4.47
C VAL A 57 6.84 0.83 4.74
N PRO A 58 7.77 0.60 3.80
CA PRO A 58 9.15 1.01 3.96
C PRO A 58 9.26 2.51 4.22
N ASN A 59 10.19 2.88 5.11
CA ASN A 59 10.46 4.26 5.52
C ASN A 59 9.31 4.99 6.23
N LEU A 60 8.15 4.36 6.46
CA LEU A 60 7.09 4.93 7.30
C LEU A 60 7.35 4.55 8.75
N VAL A 61 7.76 5.49 9.59
CA VAL A 61 8.12 5.23 10.99
C VAL A 61 6.96 5.45 11.96
N HIS A 62 5.93 6.18 11.54
CA HIS A 62 4.72 6.39 12.30
C HIS A 62 3.54 6.61 11.37
N SER A 63 2.39 6.05 11.71
CA SER A 63 1.11 6.35 11.10
C SER A 63 0.07 6.22 12.20
N GLY A 64 -0.60 7.32 12.56
CA GLY A 64 -1.53 7.31 13.68
C GLY A 64 -2.63 8.36 13.55
N ARG A 65 -3.83 7.99 13.97
CA ARG A 65 -5.01 8.84 13.95
C ARG A 65 -4.88 9.92 15.02
N ILE A 66 -5.19 11.15 14.65
CA ILE A 66 -5.22 12.29 15.57
C ILE A 66 -6.65 12.83 15.67
N PRO A 67 -7.02 13.52 16.76
CA PRO A 67 -8.35 14.09 16.91
C PRO A 67 -8.72 14.99 15.72
N CYS A 68 -9.87 14.74 15.10
CA CYS A 68 -10.41 15.55 14.02
C CYS A 68 -11.67 16.27 14.51
N PRO A 69 -11.78 17.60 14.36
CA PRO A 69 -12.97 18.34 14.75
C PRO A 69 -14.13 18.18 13.74
N HIS A 70 -13.88 17.57 12.58
CA HIS A 70 -14.86 17.42 11.50
C HIS A 70 -15.50 16.03 11.53
N GLU A 71 -16.83 16.00 11.64
CA GLU A 71 -17.59 14.75 11.64
C GLU A 71 -17.41 13.99 10.31
N GLY A 72 -17.17 12.68 10.39
CA GLY A 72 -16.94 11.82 9.23
C GLY A 72 -15.59 12.01 8.53
N ARG A 73 -14.67 12.79 9.11
CA ARG A 73 -13.28 12.90 8.65
C ARG A 73 -12.32 12.21 9.61
N ILE A 74 -11.24 11.71 9.04
CA ILE A 74 -10.14 11.11 9.80
C ILE A 74 -8.91 11.95 9.51
N TRP A 75 -8.27 12.44 10.57
CA TRP A 75 -6.95 13.03 10.45
C TRP A 75 -5.91 11.99 10.81
N LEU A 76 -4.97 11.78 9.89
CA LEU A 76 -3.91 10.78 10.05
C LEU A 76 -2.56 11.47 10.01
N GLU A 77 -1.79 11.39 11.09
CA GLU A 77 -0.41 11.83 11.11
C GLU A 77 0.51 10.69 10.66
N GLN A 78 1.30 10.97 9.63
CA GLN A 78 2.33 10.06 9.14
C GLN A 78 3.70 10.71 9.21
N ARG A 79 4.70 9.91 9.60
CA ARG A 79 6.10 10.33 9.64
C ARG A 79 6.92 9.34 8.83
N GLY A 80 7.59 9.84 7.81
CA GLY A 80 8.55 9.10 7.00
C GLY A 80 9.98 9.42 7.42
N LEU A 81 10.86 8.42 7.41
CA LEU A 81 12.28 8.56 7.63
C LEU A 81 13.03 7.77 6.56
N GLN A 82 13.78 8.47 5.70
CA GLN A 82 14.71 7.87 4.75
C GLN A 82 16.13 8.13 5.21
N GLN A 83 16.90 7.06 5.44
CA GLN A 83 18.33 7.15 5.74
C GLN A 83 19.16 6.78 4.50
N ALA A 84 20.21 7.54 4.25
CA ALA A 84 21.21 7.32 3.21
C ALA A 84 22.61 7.66 3.74
N LEU A 85 23.67 7.29 3.01
CA LEU A 85 25.06 7.27 3.48
C LEU A 85 25.55 8.58 4.14
N TYR A 86 24.99 9.74 3.76
CA TYR A 86 25.33 11.05 4.33
C TYR A 86 24.11 11.88 4.74
N TRP A 87 22.89 11.33 4.67
CA TRP A 87 21.66 12.13 4.76
C TRP A 87 20.56 11.38 5.52
N HIS A 88 19.84 12.12 6.36
CA HIS A 88 18.58 11.71 6.95
C HIS A 88 17.49 12.67 6.46
N ILE A 89 16.46 12.12 5.84
CA ILE A 89 15.30 12.89 5.39
C ILE A 89 14.12 12.44 6.23
N GLU A 90 13.60 13.37 7.02
CA GLU A 90 12.36 13.21 7.77
C GLU A 90 11.25 13.99 7.09
N ALA A 91 10.13 13.32 6.86
CA ALA A 91 8.91 13.92 6.32
C ALA A 91 7.78 13.71 7.31
N ARG A 92 6.98 14.74 7.56
CA ARG A 92 5.77 14.65 8.38
C ARG A 92 4.59 15.22 7.60
N VAL A 93 3.49 14.49 7.61
CA VAL A 93 2.25 14.89 6.94
C VAL A 93 1.06 14.60 7.83
N VAL A 94 0.05 15.47 7.77
CA VAL A 94 -1.29 15.21 8.30
C VAL A 94 -2.22 15.09 7.11
N LEU A 95 -2.83 13.92 6.95
CA LEU A 95 -3.76 13.61 5.88
C LEU A 95 -5.19 13.80 6.37
N ASP A 96 -6.01 14.49 5.59
CA ASP A 96 -7.47 14.51 5.76
C ASP A 96 -8.09 13.41 4.90
N LEU A 97 -8.67 12.42 5.56
CA LEU A 97 -9.21 11.23 4.92
C LEU A 97 -10.73 11.16 5.11
N ARG A 98 -11.39 10.58 4.11
CA ARG A 98 -12.78 10.14 4.16
C ARG A 98 -12.84 8.70 3.68
N GLU A 99 -13.29 7.80 4.55
CA GLU A 99 -13.53 6.40 4.21
C GLU A 99 -14.84 6.27 3.42
N VAL A 100 -14.81 5.59 2.26
CA VAL A 100 -16.00 5.34 1.41
C VAL A 100 -16.02 3.86 0.97
N PRO A 101 -16.43 2.93 1.86
CA PRO A 101 -16.36 1.49 1.59
C PRO A 101 -17.22 1.06 0.40
N ASP A 102 -18.38 1.70 0.20
CA ASP A 102 -19.32 1.33 -0.87
C ASP A 102 -18.77 1.61 -2.28
N ALA A 103 -17.88 2.60 -2.42
CA ALA A 103 -17.24 2.90 -3.69
C ALA A 103 -16.33 1.75 -4.15
N VAL A 104 -15.69 1.05 -3.20
CA VAL A 104 -14.82 -0.10 -3.49
C VAL A 104 -15.64 -1.23 -4.11
N ARG A 105 -16.82 -1.51 -3.54
CA ARG A 105 -17.72 -2.54 -4.06
C ARG A 105 -18.24 -2.21 -5.46
N ALA A 106 -18.52 -0.94 -5.74
CA ALA A 106 -18.95 -0.50 -7.07
C ALA A 106 -17.87 -0.79 -8.14
N VAL A 107 -16.60 -0.50 -7.85
CA VAL A 107 -15.48 -0.74 -8.78
C VAL A 107 -15.27 -2.22 -9.09
N PHE A 108 -15.41 -3.10 -8.10
CA PHE A 108 -15.22 -4.55 -8.27
C PHE A 108 -16.49 -5.31 -8.67
N SER A 109 -17.61 -4.62 -8.87
CA SER A 109 -18.90 -5.21 -9.29
C SER A 109 -19.23 -5.04 -10.78
N SER A 110 -18.40 -4.31 -11.54
CA SER A 110 -18.51 -4.31 -13.01
C SER A 110 -17.82 -5.55 -13.61
N PRO A 111 -18.47 -6.23 -14.59
CA PRO A 111 -17.92 -7.40 -15.27
C PRO A 111 -16.70 -7.07 -16.14
#